data_AF-A0A812JFD4-F1
#
_entry.id   AF-A0A812JFD4-F1
#
_cell.length_a   1.000
_cell.length_b   1.000
_cell.length_c   1.000
_cell.angle_alpha   90.00
_cell.angle_beta   90.00
_cell.angle_gamma   90.00
#
_symmetry.space_group_name_H-M   'P 1'
#
loop_
_entity.id
_entity.type
_entity.pdbx_description
1 polymer ?
#
loop_
_entity_poly.entity_id
_entity_poly.type
_entity_poly.pdbx_seq_one_letter_code
_entity_poly.pdbx_strand_id
1 'polypeptide(L)'
;MQLPWQKPGQEVERGRPPSPLTRQRVGEKDEVTAGKVSYAVTLKGRWRAQERPHVPLELLRAPLQVGEPVELWSRSDWRLAEVEGLEASTALLRHYKVRVFGQESVAVVEASYLRRRFLKGSAVEVYRGPARGWICTRVSDMASGPGFTNFASSLDAVTDGFPQADAEHPEPCAELWDPQSGGPDSRRGAPPRKSDGSRFQPCDFVARVPVLKEFAVGDEDVEEVPSFLLRPAASSPSCPSQVFQI
;
A
#
# COMPACT_ATOMS: atom_id res chain seq x y z
N MET A 1 31.86 30.20 -72.13
CA MET A 1 30.51 30.80 -72.14
C MET A 1 29.53 29.73 -71.65
N GLN A 2 28.90 29.97 -70.51
CA GLN A 2 27.95 29.05 -69.85
C GLN A 2 26.55 29.16 -70.48
N LEU A 3 25.91 28.02 -70.72
CA LEU A 3 24.47 27.91 -70.96
C LEU A 3 23.79 27.32 -69.71
N PRO A 4 22.66 27.88 -69.25
CA PRO A 4 21.98 27.39 -68.06
C PRO A 4 21.08 26.19 -68.38
N TRP A 5 21.16 25.16 -67.55
CA TRP A 5 20.24 24.02 -67.55
C TRP A 5 18.92 24.39 -66.88
N GLN A 6 17.80 24.07 -67.56
CA GLN A 6 16.44 24.21 -67.04
C GLN A 6 16.11 23.10 -66.03
N LYS A 7 15.39 23.45 -64.95
CA LYS A 7 14.80 22.48 -64.00
C LYS A 7 13.41 22.06 -64.48
N PRO A 8 13.09 20.76 -64.55
CA PRO A 8 11.72 20.30 -64.71
C PRO A 8 11.07 20.00 -63.35
N GLY A 9 9.77 20.29 -63.23
CA GLY A 9 8.90 19.70 -62.22
C GLY A 9 8.22 20.71 -61.28
N GLN A 10 7.26 21.48 -61.80
CA GLN A 10 6.29 22.20 -60.97
C GLN A 10 5.01 21.34 -60.92
N GLU A 11 4.80 20.68 -59.79
CA GLU A 11 3.63 19.84 -59.51
C GLU A 11 2.42 20.73 -59.19
N VAL A 12 1.35 20.57 -59.98
CA VAL A 12 0.10 21.32 -59.84
C VAL A 12 -0.73 20.68 -58.74
N GLU A 13 -0.78 21.30 -57.56
CA GLU A 13 -1.73 20.93 -56.49
C GLU A 13 -3.17 21.14 -56.98
N ARG A 14 -3.89 20.04 -57.21
CA ARG A 14 -5.34 20.08 -57.43
C ARG A 14 -6.04 20.22 -56.09
N GLY A 15 -6.70 21.37 -55.90
CA GLY A 15 -7.48 21.70 -54.72
C GLY A 15 -8.52 20.63 -54.37
N ARG A 16 -8.51 20.23 -53.09
CA ARG A 16 -9.50 19.34 -52.47
C ARG A 16 -10.76 20.16 -52.14
N PRO A 17 -11.97 19.73 -52.50
CA PRO A 17 -13.19 20.44 -52.13
C PRO A 17 -13.43 20.37 -50.60
N PRO A 18 -14.01 21.42 -49.99
CA PRO A 18 -14.32 21.43 -48.57
C PRO A 18 -15.48 20.47 -48.25
N SER A 19 -15.28 19.63 -47.24
CA SER A 19 -16.28 18.70 -46.71
C SER A 19 -17.49 19.43 -46.11
N PRO A 20 -18.70 18.86 -46.18
CA PRO A 20 -19.91 19.49 -45.67
C PRO A 20 -19.90 19.56 -44.13
N LEU A 21 -20.20 20.76 -43.62
CA LEU A 21 -20.39 21.06 -42.21
C LEU A 21 -21.43 20.14 -41.57
N THR A 22 -20.99 19.31 -40.63
CA THR A 22 -21.86 18.50 -39.79
C THR A 22 -22.51 19.41 -38.75
N ARG A 23 -23.84 19.52 -38.84
CA ARG A 23 -24.71 20.26 -37.93
C ARG A 23 -24.66 19.61 -36.54
N GLN A 24 -23.86 20.14 -35.63
CA GLN A 24 -23.79 19.69 -34.23
C GLN A 24 -25.09 20.07 -33.51
N ARG A 25 -25.87 19.06 -33.10
CA ARG A 25 -26.99 19.25 -32.17
C ARG A 25 -26.42 19.62 -30.81
N VAL A 26 -26.70 20.84 -30.36
CA VAL A 26 -26.54 21.24 -28.96
C VAL A 26 -27.64 20.53 -28.16
N GLY A 27 -27.23 19.56 -27.36
CA GLY A 27 -28.11 18.77 -26.52
C GLY A 27 -27.29 17.76 -25.72
N GLU A 28 -26.16 18.19 -25.19
CA GLU A 28 -25.32 17.37 -24.31
C GLU A 28 -25.66 17.77 -22.89
N LYS A 29 -26.42 16.89 -22.25
CA LYS A 29 -26.67 16.89 -20.82
C LYS A 29 -25.29 16.63 -20.22
N ASP A 30 -24.68 17.62 -19.56
CA ASP A 30 -23.42 17.47 -18.82
C ASP A 30 -23.66 16.49 -17.67
N GLU A 31 -23.66 15.21 -17.99
CA GLU A 31 -23.42 14.14 -17.04
C GLU A 31 -22.00 14.41 -16.54
N VAL A 32 -21.89 14.90 -15.30
CA VAL A 32 -20.62 15.07 -14.62
C VAL A 32 -20.04 13.68 -14.44
N THR A 33 -19.38 13.19 -15.48
CA THR A 33 -18.64 11.94 -15.45
C THR A 33 -17.55 12.16 -14.42
N ALA A 34 -17.74 11.61 -13.23
CA ALA A 34 -16.74 11.62 -12.16
C ALA A 34 -15.42 11.19 -12.80
N GLY A 35 -14.51 12.16 -12.98
CA GLY A 35 -13.32 11.97 -13.79
C GLY A 35 -12.56 10.76 -13.28
N LYS A 36 -12.31 9.78 -14.15
CA LYS A 36 -11.53 8.59 -13.79
C LYS A 36 -10.09 9.03 -13.51
N VAL A 37 -9.77 9.24 -12.24
CA VAL A 37 -8.41 9.61 -11.82
C VAL A 37 -7.50 8.41 -12.08
N SER A 38 -6.52 8.60 -12.95
CA SER A 38 -5.50 7.59 -13.25
C SER A 38 -4.11 8.09 -12.88
N TYR A 39 -3.34 7.26 -12.20
CA TYR A 39 -1.98 7.59 -11.79
C TYR A 39 -0.97 6.98 -12.76
N ALA A 40 0.11 7.72 -13.03
CA ALA A 40 1.29 7.21 -13.71
C ALA A 40 2.41 7.03 -12.69
N VAL A 41 3.11 5.89 -12.76
CA VAL A 41 4.30 5.64 -11.93
C VAL A 41 5.51 5.37 -12.77
N THR A 42 6.64 5.91 -12.31
CA THR A 42 7.95 5.69 -12.90
C THR A 42 8.71 4.69 -12.03
N LEU A 43 8.85 3.46 -12.52
CA LEU A 43 9.68 2.44 -11.88
C LEU A 43 11.13 2.67 -12.31
N LYS A 44 12.00 3.05 -11.37
CA LYS A 44 13.44 3.14 -11.62
C LYS A 44 14.04 1.74 -11.68
N GLY A 45 14.10 1.16 -12.87
CA GLY A 45 14.84 -0.08 -13.13
C GLY A 45 16.34 0.17 -13.29
N ARG A 46 17.13 -0.91 -13.27
CA ARG A 46 18.59 -0.85 -13.42
C ARG A 46 19.05 -0.27 -14.77
N TRP A 47 18.19 -0.29 -15.79
CA TRP A 47 18.56 0.05 -17.17
C TRP A 47 17.71 1.14 -17.83
N ARG A 48 16.42 1.26 -17.51
CA ARG A 48 15.55 2.36 -17.95
C ARG A 48 14.41 2.58 -16.95
N ALA A 49 13.98 3.83 -16.85
CA ALA A 49 12.73 4.18 -16.21
C ALA A 49 11.56 3.54 -16.99
N GLN A 50 10.71 2.78 -16.32
CA GLN A 50 9.48 2.25 -16.93
C GLN A 50 8.29 3.05 -16.41
N GLU A 51 7.54 3.65 -17.32
CA GLU A 51 6.27 4.30 -17.01
C GLU A 51 5.12 3.30 -17.12
N ARG A 52 4.24 3.30 -16.12
CA ARG A 52 3.00 2.52 -16.13
C ARG A 52 1.84 3.49 -16.00
N PRO A 53 1.04 3.72 -17.07
CA PRO A 53 -0.17 4.53 -16.97
C PRO A 53 -1.30 3.75 -16.32
N HIS A 54 -2.27 4.45 -15.75
CA HIS A 54 -3.51 3.90 -15.19
C HIS A 54 -3.31 2.85 -14.09
N VAL A 55 -2.31 3.04 -13.24
CA VAL A 55 -2.11 2.16 -12.08
C VAL A 55 -3.19 2.46 -11.03
N PRO A 56 -3.97 1.45 -10.61
CA PRO A 56 -4.91 1.60 -9.50
C PRO A 56 -4.20 2.10 -8.24
N LEU A 57 -4.84 3.03 -7.52
CA LEU A 57 -4.25 3.65 -6.33
C LEU A 57 -3.92 2.63 -5.23
N GLU A 58 -4.69 1.55 -5.14
CA GLU A 58 -4.44 0.42 -4.20
C GLU A 58 -3.09 -0.27 -4.42
N LEU A 59 -2.51 -0.18 -5.61
CA LEU A 59 -1.19 -0.73 -5.92
C LEU A 59 -0.07 0.26 -5.60
N LEU A 60 -0.40 1.52 -5.33
CA LEU A 60 0.54 2.61 -5.07
C LEU A 60 0.79 2.76 -3.58
N ARG A 61 1.54 1.82 -3.01
CA ARG A 61 2.00 1.91 -1.62
C ARG A 61 3.42 2.42 -1.51
N ALA A 62 3.67 3.22 -0.48
CA ALA A 62 5.03 3.54 -0.06
C ALA A 62 5.75 2.25 0.37
N PRO A 63 7.09 2.16 0.18
CA PRO A 63 7.86 1.07 0.76
C PRO A 63 7.69 1.03 2.29
N LEU A 64 7.59 -0.17 2.85
CA LEU A 64 7.61 -0.38 4.29
C LEU A 64 8.99 0.02 4.85
N GLN A 65 9.00 0.67 6.02
CA GLN A 65 10.22 1.11 6.70
C GLN A 65 10.66 0.11 7.78
N VAL A 66 11.93 0.16 8.18
CA VAL A 66 12.44 -0.63 9.31
C VAL A 66 11.79 -0.13 10.61
N GLY A 67 11.42 -1.06 11.49
CA GLY A 67 10.66 -0.81 12.72
C GLY A 67 9.16 -0.60 12.50
N GLU A 68 8.68 -0.66 11.25
CA GLU A 68 7.28 -0.40 10.95
C GLU A 68 6.41 -1.60 11.34
N PRO A 69 5.30 -1.39 12.10
CA PRO A 69 4.38 -2.46 12.45
C PRO A 69 3.58 -2.91 11.22
N VAL A 70 3.54 -4.21 11.00
CA VAL A 70 2.90 -4.85 9.85
C VAL A 70 2.12 -6.07 10.30
N GLU A 71 1.29 -6.55 9.39
CA GLU A 71 0.65 -7.85 9.51
C GLU A 71 1.16 -8.75 8.38
N LEU A 72 1.63 -9.93 8.76
CA LEU A 72 2.08 -10.99 7.88
C LEU A 72 0.94 -11.99 7.66
N TRP A 73 0.61 -12.27 6.41
CA TRP A 73 -0.29 -13.35 6.09
C TRP A 73 0.38 -14.70 6.36
N SER A 74 -0.15 -15.43 7.34
CA SER A 74 0.12 -16.84 7.58
C SER A 74 -1.03 -17.67 7.02
N ARG A 75 -0.85 -19.00 6.88
CA ARG A 75 -1.71 -19.96 6.15
C ARG A 75 -3.22 -19.63 6.15
N SER A 76 -3.77 -19.20 7.28
CA SER A 76 -5.18 -18.83 7.43
C SER A 76 -5.44 -17.48 8.10
N ASP A 77 -4.41 -16.75 8.53
CA ASP A 77 -4.60 -15.59 9.40
C ASP A 77 -3.50 -14.53 9.30
N TRP A 78 -3.85 -13.30 9.63
CA TRP A 78 -2.94 -12.16 9.71
C TRP A 78 -2.24 -12.13 11.07
N ARG A 79 -0.91 -12.27 11.07
CA ARG A 79 -0.10 -12.23 12.29
C ARG A 79 0.63 -10.92 12.43
N LEU A 80 0.70 -10.40 13.66
CA LEU A 80 1.48 -9.21 13.95
C LEU A 80 2.96 -9.47 13.71
N ALA A 81 3.60 -8.54 13.02
CA ALA A 81 5.02 -8.56 12.75
C ALA A 81 5.60 -7.14 12.70
N GLU A 82 6.92 -7.06 12.67
CA GLU A 82 7.67 -5.83 12.54
C GLU A 82 8.70 -5.99 11.43
N VAL A 83 8.90 -4.95 10.62
CA VAL A 83 9.91 -4.97 9.56
C VAL A 83 11.29 -4.74 10.16
N GLU A 84 12.17 -5.73 10.09
CA GLU A 84 13.56 -5.58 10.54
C GLU A 84 14.48 -5.01 9.46
N GLY A 85 14.14 -5.23 8.19
CA GLY A 85 15.05 -4.86 7.11
C GLY A 85 14.44 -5.04 5.73
N LEU A 86 15.05 -4.35 4.76
CA LEU A 86 14.83 -4.64 3.36
C LEU A 86 15.85 -5.68 2.90
N GLU A 87 15.39 -6.77 2.31
CA GLU A 87 16.27 -7.70 1.62
C GLU A 87 16.32 -7.33 0.14
N ALA A 88 17.48 -6.89 -0.32
CA ALA A 88 17.70 -6.57 -1.71
C ALA A 88 17.66 -7.87 -2.53
N SER A 89 16.49 -8.17 -3.09
CA SER A 89 16.37 -9.22 -4.09
C SER A 89 16.85 -8.70 -5.44
N THR A 90 17.51 -9.56 -6.20
CA THR A 90 17.81 -9.31 -7.62
C THR A 90 16.54 -9.34 -8.50
N ALA A 91 15.41 -9.76 -7.93
CA ALA A 91 14.11 -9.78 -8.61
C ALA A 91 13.42 -8.40 -8.60
N LEU A 92 12.44 -8.24 -9.49
CA LEU A 92 11.57 -7.05 -9.55
C LEU A 92 10.73 -6.85 -8.28
N LEU A 93 10.60 -7.88 -7.44
CA LEU A 93 9.75 -7.90 -6.26
C LEU A 93 10.59 -7.64 -5.00
N ARG A 94 10.14 -6.69 -4.17
CA ARG A 94 10.77 -6.38 -2.88
C ARG A 94 10.46 -7.47 -1.87
N HIS A 95 11.52 -7.93 -1.20
CA HIS A 95 11.43 -8.84 -0.06
C HIS A 95 11.80 -8.08 1.21
N TYR A 96 11.14 -8.42 2.31
CA TYR A 96 11.33 -7.80 3.60
C TYR A 96 11.72 -8.87 4.61
N LYS A 97 12.68 -8.52 5.48
CA LYS A 97 12.96 -9.26 6.70
C LYS A 97 11.96 -8.80 7.75
N VAL A 98 11.17 -9.72 8.27
CA VAL A 98 10.13 -9.44 9.25
C VAL A 98 10.27 -10.35 10.44
N ARG A 99 10.10 -9.78 11.64
CA ARG A 99 10.03 -10.52 12.89
C ARG A 99 8.58 -10.66 13.29
N VAL A 100 8.09 -11.89 13.38
CA VAL A 100 6.71 -12.18 13.81
C VAL A 100 6.65 -12.11 15.34
N PHE A 101 5.64 -11.45 15.88
CA PHE A 101 5.51 -11.31 17.32
C PHE A 101 5.32 -12.67 18.01
N GLY A 102 6.03 -12.90 19.12
CA GLY A 102 6.05 -14.20 19.81
C GLY A 102 6.92 -15.28 19.15
N GLN A 103 7.66 -14.94 18.08
CA GLN A 103 8.64 -15.82 17.45
C GLN A 103 10.03 -15.17 17.47
N GLU A 104 11.06 -15.96 17.76
CA GLU A 104 12.45 -15.47 17.73
C GLU A 104 13.02 -15.41 16.30
N SER A 105 12.41 -16.13 15.36
CA SER A 105 12.90 -16.24 13.99
C SER A 105 12.48 -15.06 13.12
N VAL A 106 13.40 -14.67 12.23
CA VAL A 106 13.17 -13.65 11.21
C VAL A 106 12.78 -14.33 9.91
N ALA A 107 11.61 -13.98 9.37
CA ALA A 107 11.14 -14.47 8.09
C ALA A 107 11.51 -13.50 6.97
N VAL A 108 11.90 -14.04 5.80
CA VAL A 108 12.08 -13.25 4.57
C VAL A 108 10.86 -13.48 3.70
N VAL A 109 10.08 -12.43 3.47
CA VAL A 109 8.79 -12.54 2.80
C VAL A 109 8.64 -11.52 1.68
N GLU A 110 7.87 -11.87 0.65
CA GLU A 110 7.52 -10.94 -0.41
C GLU A 110 6.56 -9.87 0.14
N ALA A 111 6.68 -8.64 -0.35
CA ALA A 111 5.82 -7.54 0.04
C ALA A 111 4.31 -7.84 -0.08
N SER A 112 3.89 -8.75 -0.98
CA SER A 112 2.48 -9.13 -1.15
C SER A 112 1.89 -9.87 0.04
N TYR A 113 2.72 -10.49 0.90
CA TYR A 113 2.29 -11.14 2.14
C TYR A 113 2.20 -10.17 3.32
N LEU A 114 2.57 -8.90 3.12
CA LEU A 114 2.61 -7.88 4.15
C LEU A 114 1.56 -6.81 3.89
N ARG A 115 0.83 -6.45 4.94
CA ARG A 115 0.04 -5.21 4.97
C ARG A 115 0.49 -4.34 6.13
N ARG A 116 0.47 -3.01 5.91
CA ARG A 116 0.83 -2.02 6.94
C ARG A 116 -0.23 -2.03 8.04
N ARG A 117 0.23 -1.99 9.29
CA ARG A 117 -0.64 -1.82 10.44
C ARG A 117 -0.44 -0.41 11.00
N PHE A 118 -1.52 0.23 11.40
CA PHE A 118 -1.47 1.52 12.06
C PHE A 118 -1.94 1.34 13.48
N LEU A 119 -1.08 1.71 14.44
CA LEU A 119 -1.40 1.57 15.85
C LEU A 119 -2.44 2.64 16.26
N LYS A 120 -3.29 2.30 17.22
CA LYS A 120 -4.20 3.25 17.87
C LYS A 120 -3.43 4.51 18.29
N GLY A 121 -4.05 5.67 18.07
CA GLY A 121 -3.51 6.97 18.46
C GLY A 121 -2.34 7.46 17.59
N SER A 122 -1.80 6.61 16.70
CA SER A 122 -0.71 7.00 15.79
C SER A 122 -1.17 8.10 14.85
N ALA A 123 -0.26 9.05 14.60
CA ALA A 123 -0.47 10.10 13.61
C ALA A 123 -0.27 9.53 12.20
N VAL A 124 -1.26 9.74 11.34
CA VAL A 124 -1.27 9.24 9.98
C VAL A 124 -1.69 10.35 9.03
N GLU A 125 -1.34 10.24 7.76
CA GLU A 125 -1.89 11.08 6.71
C GLU A 125 -2.85 10.27 5.84
N VAL A 126 -4.06 10.79 5.61
CA VAL A 126 -5.07 10.20 4.73
C VAL A 126 -5.08 10.93 3.39
N TYR A 127 -5.02 10.19 2.29
CA TYR A 127 -5.24 10.76 0.98
C TYR A 127 -6.74 11.00 0.72
N ARG A 128 -7.15 12.27 0.59
CA ARG A 128 -8.54 12.72 0.38
C ARG A 128 -8.82 13.14 -1.07
N GLY A 129 -8.11 12.54 -2.02
CA GLY A 129 -8.25 12.83 -3.44
C GLY A 129 -7.39 14.00 -3.91
N PRO A 130 -7.37 14.28 -5.22
CA PRO A 130 -6.42 15.22 -5.84
C PRO A 130 -6.61 16.68 -5.41
N ALA A 131 -7.85 17.09 -5.11
CA ALA A 131 -8.13 18.47 -4.69
C ALA A 131 -7.65 18.79 -3.27
N ARG A 132 -7.60 17.77 -2.39
CA ARG A 132 -7.27 17.94 -0.96
C ARG A 132 -5.90 17.38 -0.59
N GLY A 133 -5.41 16.38 -1.32
CA GLY A 133 -4.13 15.76 -1.06
C GLY A 133 -4.12 14.91 0.21
N TRP A 134 -2.99 14.93 0.91
CA TRP A 134 -2.75 14.19 2.15
C TRP A 134 -3.10 15.08 3.35
N ILE A 135 -3.92 14.57 4.26
CA ILE A 135 -4.40 15.30 5.46
C ILE A 135 -3.98 14.55 6.72
N CYS A 136 -3.34 15.23 7.68
CA CYS A 136 -3.00 14.65 8.98
C CYS A 136 -4.28 14.27 9.74
N THR A 137 -4.30 13.09 10.34
CA THR A 137 -5.32 12.64 11.31
C THR A 137 -4.68 11.65 12.29
N ARG A 138 -5.48 11.05 13.17
CA ARG A 138 -5.07 9.98 14.08
C ARG A 138 -5.93 8.74 13.89
N VAL A 139 -5.32 7.59 14.16
CA VAL A 139 -6.04 6.32 14.25
C VAL A 139 -6.89 6.34 15.51
N SER A 140 -8.20 6.15 15.36
CA SER A 140 -9.11 6.12 16.49
C SER A 140 -8.99 4.80 17.26
N ASP A 141 -9.32 4.86 18.55
CA ASP A 141 -9.49 3.70 19.42
C ASP A 141 -10.74 2.87 19.07
N MET A 142 -11.73 3.52 18.45
CA MET A 142 -13.13 3.10 18.58
C MET A 142 -13.56 1.94 17.68
N ALA A 143 -12.65 1.27 16.95
CA ALA A 143 -13.05 0.09 16.20
C ALA A 143 -11.86 -0.85 15.95
N SER A 144 -11.75 -1.86 16.79
CA SER A 144 -11.49 -3.17 16.24
C SER A 144 -12.42 -4.14 16.94
N GLY A 145 -13.18 -4.91 16.17
CA GLY A 145 -14.09 -5.92 16.71
C GLY A 145 -13.37 -6.89 17.67
N PRO A 146 -14.11 -7.80 18.33
CA PRO A 146 -13.65 -8.62 19.47
C PRO A 146 -12.47 -9.59 19.23
N GLY A 147 -11.68 -9.45 18.16
CA GLY A 147 -10.49 -10.27 17.85
C GLY A 147 -9.16 -9.51 17.76
N PHE A 148 -9.12 -8.19 17.99
CA PHE A 148 -7.87 -7.43 17.90
C PHE A 148 -7.31 -7.13 19.28
N THR A 149 -6.31 -7.89 19.70
CA THR A 149 -5.54 -7.55 20.90
C THR A 149 -4.66 -6.33 20.60
N ASN A 150 -4.79 -5.32 21.47
CA ASN A 150 -4.05 -4.08 21.39
C ASN A 150 -2.56 -4.34 21.67
N PHE A 151 -1.70 -3.94 20.73
CA PHE A 151 -0.24 -4.09 20.81
C PHE A 151 0.37 -3.23 21.94
N ALA A 152 -0.20 -2.06 22.22
CA ALA A 152 0.34 -1.14 23.23
C ALA A 152 0.23 -1.70 24.65
N SER A 153 -0.85 -2.40 24.99
CA SER A 153 -1.05 -2.92 26.35
C SER A 153 -0.17 -4.13 26.69
N SER A 154 0.33 -4.86 25.70
CA SER A 154 1.17 -6.04 25.93
C SER A 154 2.66 -5.72 26.09
N LEU A 155 3.14 -4.56 25.63
CA LEU A 155 4.54 -4.18 25.80
C LEU A 155 4.83 -3.70 27.24
N ASP A 156 3.86 -3.01 27.85
CA ASP A 156 3.96 -2.54 29.23
C ASP A 156 3.70 -3.66 30.26
N ALA A 157 2.97 -4.72 29.88
CA ALA A 157 2.64 -5.84 30.77
C ALA A 157 3.77 -6.87 30.97
N VAL A 158 4.93 -6.72 30.33
CA VAL A 158 6.06 -7.68 30.42
C VAL A 158 7.08 -7.31 31.51
N THR A 159 6.92 -6.18 32.21
CA THR A 159 7.93 -5.71 33.18
C THR A 159 7.64 -5.95 34.66
N ASP A 160 6.44 -6.43 35.04
CA ASP A 160 6.15 -6.70 36.46
C ASP A 160 5.80 -8.18 36.72
N GLY A 161 6.79 -8.90 37.24
CA GLY A 161 6.61 -10.14 38.00
C GLY A 161 6.33 -11.39 37.19
N PHE A 162 7.38 -12.07 36.74
CA PHE A 162 7.29 -13.50 36.37
C PHE A 162 7.09 -14.35 37.64
N PRO A 163 5.91 -14.98 37.86
CA PRO A 163 5.83 -16.09 38.79
C PRO A 163 6.62 -17.26 38.23
N GLN A 164 7.51 -17.81 39.06
CA GLN A 164 8.27 -19.02 38.78
C GLN A 164 7.29 -20.19 38.73
N ALA A 165 6.83 -20.54 37.52
CA ALA A 165 5.93 -21.67 37.29
C ALA A 165 6.75 -22.90 36.90
N ASP A 166 6.56 -23.97 37.67
CA ASP A 166 7.15 -25.27 37.47
C ASP A 166 6.72 -25.90 36.13
N ALA A 167 7.74 -26.26 35.36
CA ALA A 167 7.83 -27.33 34.36
C ALA A 167 6.54 -28.08 33.94
N GLU A 168 5.76 -27.50 33.03
CA GLU A 168 5.18 -28.23 31.88
C GLU A 168 5.29 -27.33 30.64
N HIS A 169 6.35 -27.54 29.86
CA HIS A 169 6.61 -26.84 28.60
C HIS A 169 5.52 -27.19 27.57
N PRO A 170 4.63 -26.26 27.15
CA PRO A 170 4.03 -26.41 25.84
C PRO A 170 5.15 -26.29 24.80
N GLU A 171 5.24 -27.29 23.92
CA GLU A 171 6.15 -27.30 22.78
C GLU A 171 6.23 -25.89 22.13
N PRO A 172 7.44 -25.34 21.90
CA PRO A 172 7.56 -24.06 21.25
C PRO A 172 6.83 -24.13 19.90
N CYS A 173 6.00 -23.13 19.58
CA CYS A 173 5.28 -22.98 18.31
C CYS A 173 6.21 -22.77 17.08
N ALA A 174 7.32 -23.50 17.03
CA ALA A 174 8.34 -23.48 15.99
C ALA A 174 7.84 -24.15 14.69
N GLU A 175 6.83 -25.03 14.73
CA GLU A 175 6.30 -25.70 13.52
C GLU A 175 5.32 -24.84 12.69
N LEU A 176 4.99 -23.63 13.13
CA LEU A 176 3.81 -22.93 12.60
C LEU A 176 4.08 -21.99 11.41
N TRP A 177 5.34 -21.75 11.09
CA TRP A 177 5.75 -21.13 9.85
C TRP A 177 6.81 -22.02 9.21
N ASP A 178 6.38 -22.94 8.35
CA ASP A 178 7.25 -23.43 7.30
C ASP A 178 7.39 -22.29 6.28
N PRO A 179 8.51 -21.54 6.24
CA PRO A 179 8.83 -20.81 5.02
C PRO A 179 8.81 -21.87 3.95
N GLN A 180 7.92 -21.79 2.95
CA GLN A 180 7.78 -22.80 1.90
C GLN A 180 9.17 -23.36 1.58
N SER A 181 9.48 -24.54 2.12
CA SER A 181 10.83 -25.13 2.15
C SER A 181 11.16 -25.72 0.79
N GLY A 182 10.58 -25.12 -0.25
CA GLY A 182 10.95 -25.31 -1.61
C GLY A 182 12.40 -24.90 -1.74
N GLY A 183 13.23 -25.87 -2.10
CA GLY A 183 14.65 -25.67 -2.36
C GLY A 183 14.91 -24.54 -3.36
N PRO A 184 16.19 -24.27 -3.69
CA PRO A 184 16.61 -23.09 -4.45
C PRO A 184 15.89 -22.85 -5.80
N ASP A 185 15.18 -23.84 -6.34
CA ASP A 185 14.37 -23.78 -7.56
C ASP A 185 12.86 -23.47 -7.38
N SER A 186 12.32 -23.42 -6.16
CA SER A 186 10.90 -23.09 -5.90
C SER A 186 10.61 -21.58 -5.87
N ARG A 187 11.45 -20.76 -6.49
CA ARG A 187 11.40 -19.28 -6.44
C ARG A 187 10.19 -18.63 -7.15
N ARG A 188 9.20 -19.42 -7.57
CA ARG A 188 7.90 -18.95 -8.02
C ARG A 188 6.81 -19.71 -7.29
N GLY A 189 6.83 -19.65 -5.96
CA GLY A 189 5.64 -19.99 -5.17
C GLY A 189 4.46 -19.24 -5.76
N ALA A 190 3.42 -19.96 -6.17
CA ALA A 190 2.19 -19.31 -6.61
C ALA A 190 1.74 -18.34 -5.51
N PRO A 191 1.14 -17.18 -5.86
CA PRO A 191 0.60 -16.28 -4.84
C PRO A 191 -0.32 -17.07 -3.92
N PRO A 192 -0.45 -16.64 -2.66
CA PRO A 192 -1.26 -17.37 -1.71
C PRO A 192 -2.67 -17.57 -2.30
N ARG A 193 -3.30 -18.68 -1.94
CA ARG A 193 -4.69 -18.95 -2.33
C ARG A 193 -5.53 -18.88 -1.07
N LYS A 194 -6.75 -18.40 -1.22
CA LYS A 194 -7.77 -18.51 -0.17
C LYS A 194 -8.06 -20.00 0.09
N SER A 195 -8.71 -20.30 1.22
CA SER A 195 -9.13 -21.66 1.57
C SER A 195 -10.06 -22.29 0.51
N ASP A 196 -10.79 -21.46 -0.25
CA ASP A 196 -11.62 -21.87 -1.38
C ASP A 196 -10.84 -22.12 -2.70
N GLY A 197 -9.51 -21.97 -2.68
CA GLY A 197 -8.63 -22.16 -3.83
C GLY A 197 -8.59 -20.98 -4.82
N SER A 198 -9.35 -19.92 -4.58
CA SER A 198 -9.30 -18.70 -5.39
C SER A 198 -8.00 -17.91 -5.14
N ARG A 199 -7.57 -17.13 -6.14
CA ARG A 199 -6.43 -16.22 -5.98
C ARG A 199 -6.86 -15.04 -5.12
N PHE A 200 -5.99 -14.59 -4.22
CA PHE A 200 -6.22 -13.31 -3.57
C PHE A 200 -6.31 -12.20 -4.62
N GLN A 201 -7.34 -11.37 -4.47
CA GLN A 201 -7.45 -10.11 -5.15
C GLN A 201 -6.65 -9.04 -4.39
N PRO A 202 -6.15 -8.00 -5.07
CA PRO A 202 -5.44 -6.89 -4.42
C PRO A 202 -6.20 -6.29 -3.23
N CYS A 203 -7.53 -6.27 -3.30
CA CYS A 203 -8.40 -5.75 -2.25
C CYS A 203 -8.42 -6.60 -0.97
N ASP A 204 -8.08 -7.89 -1.02
CA ASP A 204 -8.06 -8.75 0.16
C ASP A 204 -6.93 -8.38 1.16
N PHE A 205 -5.95 -7.61 0.68
CA PHE A 205 -4.81 -7.13 1.46
C PHE A 205 -5.07 -5.77 2.11
N VAL A 206 -6.26 -5.19 1.91
CA VAL A 206 -6.62 -3.86 2.37
C VAL A 206 -7.28 -3.94 3.74
N ALA A 207 -6.57 -3.47 4.76
CA ALA A 207 -7.15 -3.28 6.09
C ALA A 207 -8.03 -2.02 6.10
N ARG A 208 -9.17 -2.07 6.78
CA ARG A 208 -9.96 -0.88 7.13
C ARG A 208 -9.41 -0.35 8.45
N VAL A 209 -9.07 0.93 8.47
CA VAL A 209 -8.43 1.58 9.62
C VAL A 209 -9.35 2.71 10.08
N PRO A 210 -9.81 2.69 11.34
CA PRO A 210 -10.61 3.77 11.87
C PRO A 210 -9.74 5.01 12.09
N VAL A 211 -10.12 6.14 11.51
CA VAL A 211 -9.44 7.42 11.71
C VAL A 211 -10.41 8.50 12.14
N LEU A 212 -9.91 9.50 12.86
CA LEU A 212 -10.72 10.67 13.24
C LEU A 212 -11.04 11.51 12.00
N LYS A 213 -12.27 12.05 11.90
CA LYS A 213 -12.62 13.01 10.85
C LYS A 213 -11.93 14.35 11.10
N GLU A 214 -11.52 15.02 10.01
CA GLU A 214 -10.72 16.27 10.04
C GLU A 214 -11.34 17.41 10.85
N PHE A 215 -12.67 17.46 10.98
CA PHE A 215 -13.41 18.51 11.68
C PHE A 215 -14.26 17.97 12.84
N ALA A 216 -13.90 16.79 13.35
CA ALA A 216 -14.57 16.22 14.50
C ALA A 216 -14.39 17.13 15.72
N VAL A 217 -15.50 17.58 16.31
CA VAL A 217 -15.48 18.38 17.55
C VAL A 217 -15.24 17.48 18.78
N GLY A 218 -15.27 16.16 18.62
CA GLY A 218 -14.93 15.17 19.65
C GLY A 218 -14.43 13.85 19.05
N ASP A 219 -13.89 12.97 19.89
CA ASP A 219 -13.24 11.70 19.48
C ASP A 219 -14.21 10.62 18.96
N GLU A 220 -15.51 10.90 18.97
CA GLU A 220 -16.56 9.95 18.57
C GLU A 220 -16.78 9.92 17.04
N ASP A 221 -16.27 10.91 16.31
CA ASP A 221 -16.48 11.03 14.87
C ASP A 221 -15.40 10.27 14.08
N VAL A 222 -15.62 8.97 13.94
CA VAL A 222 -14.71 8.03 13.27
C VAL A 222 -15.16 7.73 11.84
N GLU A 223 -14.19 7.54 10.94
CA GLU A 223 -14.39 7.04 9.58
C GLU A 223 -13.45 5.86 9.31
N GLU A 224 -13.95 4.81 8.65
CA GLU A 224 -13.12 3.68 8.23
C GLU A 224 -12.46 3.95 6.87
N VAL A 225 -11.14 4.05 6.88
CA VAL A 225 -10.35 4.36 5.68
C VAL A 225 -9.52 3.13 5.27
N PRO A 226 -9.52 2.76 3.97
CA PRO A 226 -8.59 1.76 3.43
C PRO A 226 -7.13 2.07 3.72
N SER A 227 -6.36 1.09 4.18
CA SER A 227 -4.96 1.27 4.59
C SER A 227 -4.03 1.75 3.46
N PHE A 228 -4.35 1.50 2.20
CA PHE A 228 -3.58 2.01 1.05
C PHE A 228 -3.75 3.53 0.84
N LEU A 229 -4.80 4.14 1.42
CA LEU A 229 -4.99 5.58 1.45
C LEU A 229 -4.29 6.23 2.65
N LEU A 230 -3.61 5.44 3.48
CA LEU A 230 -2.93 5.90 4.67
C LEU A 230 -1.41 5.79 4.52
N ARG A 231 -0.71 6.75 5.11
CA ARG A 231 0.73 6.64 5.35
C ARG A 231 1.06 7.14 6.76
N PRO A 232 2.17 6.67 7.36
CA PRO A 232 2.69 7.30 8.58
C PRO A 232 2.83 8.80 8.32
N ALA A 233 2.33 9.61 9.25
CA ALA A 233 2.59 11.02 9.17
C ALA A 233 4.10 11.23 9.15
N ALA A 234 4.60 12.01 8.19
CA ALA A 234 5.95 12.52 8.33
C ALA A 234 6.08 13.18 9.70
N SER A 235 7.26 13.16 10.31
CA SER A 235 7.57 13.97 11.49
C SER A 235 7.59 15.48 11.16
N SER A 236 6.64 15.93 10.34
CA SER A 236 6.48 17.32 9.96
C SER A 236 5.89 18.08 11.14
N PRO A 237 6.34 19.32 11.37
CA PRO A 237 5.80 20.19 12.41
C PRO A 237 4.33 20.56 12.18
N SER A 238 3.77 20.24 11.01
CA SER A 238 2.38 20.52 10.62
C SER A 238 1.37 19.52 11.17
N CYS A 239 1.80 18.31 11.55
CA CYS A 239 0.92 17.44 12.33
C CYS A 239 1.12 17.82 13.80
N PRO A 240 0.08 18.32 14.50
CA PRO A 240 0.20 18.71 15.89
C PRO A 240 0.61 17.50 16.72
N SER A 241 1.89 17.43 17.09
CA SER A 241 2.40 16.62 18.17
C SER A 241 1.85 17.23 19.47
N GLN A 242 0.58 16.99 19.76
CA GLN A 242 0.08 17.16 21.12
C GLN A 242 0.90 16.22 21.99
N VAL A 243 1.80 16.83 22.76
CA VAL A 243 2.58 16.19 23.81
C VAL A 243 1.56 15.80 24.89
N PHE A 244 1.28 14.51 24.99
CA PHE A 244 0.50 14.01 26.12
C PHE A 244 1.43 13.97 27.33
N GLN A 245 1.15 14.81 28.33
CA GLN A 245 1.64 14.55 29.68
C GLN A 245 0.82 13.36 30.19
N ILE A 246 1.52 12.26 30.46
CA ILE A 246 0.97 11.06 31.09
C ILE A 246 0.82 11.32 32.58
#